data_AF-A0A3B3VL40-F1
#
_entry.id   AF-A0A3B3VL40-F1
#
_cell.length_a   1.000
_cell.length_b   1.000
_cell.length_c   1.000
_cell.angle_alpha   90.00
_cell.angle_beta   90.00
_cell.angle_gamma   90.00
#
_symmetry.space_group_name_H-M   'P 1'
#
loop_
_entity.id
_entity.type
_entity.pdbx_description
1 polymer ?
#
loop_
_entity_poly.entity_id
_entity_poly.type
_entity_poly.pdbx_seq_one_letter_code
_entity_poly.pdbx_strand_id
1 'polypeptide(L)'
;MALPCLCPRHMQSALRVCGYATLSGASRPQEKSGEPVFQYVGKHRKPTHKVFVWGFSFTGALGIPSFVVPDSGSKKPRRYQYTPYRLETAEQISSAACGYGFTLMASSTKDVTKLWGMGLNKDSQLGFQRTQHNRYKSYDYVLEPSPVALPLSQPQQTRVVQVSCGRAHSLVLTDHEGVFSMGNNAYGQCGRKIIDEEVYSGSHIIHRIKGFSSRVVQVACGQDHSLFLTDTGKVYSCGWGADGQTGLGHLNISSSPVEVGGELAGVDVQQINTYGDCSLAVSRDGQLFGWGNSEYRQLALATESTQMNSPRHLPLKGCGKVVQAACGGTQVAVLNEKGEVFVWGYGILGKGPNLSESSNPERIPPTLFGRSEFNPSVAVVKIRCGLSHFAAVTDRGELFVWGKNVRGCLGIGKKDDQFFPWRVTVPGQVVDVACGVDHMVALVKSLL
;
A
#
# COMPACT_ATOMS: atom_id res chain seq x y z
N MET A 1 -7.52 62.15 52.14
CA MET A 1 -7.59 63.54 51.60
C MET A 1 -7.87 63.42 50.12
N ALA A 2 -9.13 63.48 49.71
CA ALA A 2 -9.85 64.67 49.26
C ALA A 2 -9.58 64.99 47.77
N LEU A 3 -10.59 64.71 46.93
CA LEU A 3 -10.87 65.37 45.63
C LEU A 3 -11.15 66.86 45.85
N PRO A 4 -11.02 67.73 44.82
CA PRO A 4 -12.17 68.13 43.97
C PRO A 4 -11.78 68.29 42.47
N CYS A 5 -12.61 67.96 41.46
CA CYS A 5 -13.92 68.49 41.00
C CYS A 5 -13.90 69.80 40.16
N LEU A 6 -14.44 69.66 38.93
CA LEU A 6 -15.35 70.59 38.20
C LEU A 6 -14.71 71.84 37.54
N CYS A 7 -15.13 72.39 36.38
CA CYS A 7 -16.49 72.64 35.88
C CYS A 7 -16.48 73.14 34.37
N PRO A 8 -17.55 73.69 33.74
CA PRO A 8 -18.24 73.11 32.56
C PRO A 8 -18.53 74.13 31.41
N ARG A 9 -19.41 73.77 30.44
CA ARG A 9 -20.33 74.62 29.59
C ARG A 9 -20.81 73.78 28.38
N HIS A 10 -21.98 73.91 27.76
CA HIS A 10 -23.34 74.37 28.08
C HIS A 10 -24.27 73.83 26.94
N MET A 11 -25.55 73.70 27.27
CA MET A 11 -26.73 73.19 26.54
C MET A 11 -27.29 74.08 25.39
N GLN A 12 -28.09 73.48 24.48
CA GLN A 12 -29.37 73.93 23.82
C GLN A 12 -29.40 73.56 22.30
N SER A 13 -30.25 72.63 21.81
CA SER A 13 -31.72 72.55 21.60
C SER A 13 -32.22 73.04 20.23
N ALA A 14 -32.91 72.19 19.45
CA ALA A 14 -33.96 72.58 18.51
C ALA A 14 -34.88 71.38 18.14
N LEU A 15 -36.19 71.59 18.30
CA LEU A 15 -37.32 70.71 17.95
C LEU A 15 -37.82 70.96 16.51
N ARG A 16 -38.48 69.95 15.89
CA ARG A 16 -39.65 70.15 15.02
C ARG A 16 -40.54 68.90 14.98
N VAL A 17 -41.83 69.14 14.78
CA VAL A 17 -43.01 68.35 15.20
C VAL A 17 -43.86 67.88 14.01
N CYS A 18 -44.52 66.72 14.20
CA CYS A 18 -45.74 66.11 13.60
C CYS A 18 -46.03 66.04 12.07
N GLY A 19 -46.47 64.84 11.68
CA GLY A 19 -47.52 64.57 10.68
C GLY A 19 -48.22 63.23 10.99
N TYR A 20 -49.56 63.21 11.02
CA TYR A 20 -50.42 62.08 11.44
C TYR A 20 -50.91 61.20 10.26
N ALA A 21 -51.19 59.92 10.61
CA ALA A 21 -52.18 58.98 10.07
C ALA A 21 -52.00 58.34 8.66
N THR A 22 -51.94 57.00 8.61
CA THR A 22 -53.12 56.12 8.35
C THR A 22 -52.72 54.64 8.48
N LEU A 23 -53.57 53.86 9.14
CA LEU A 23 -53.54 52.40 9.20
C LEU A 23 -54.59 51.86 8.23
N SER A 24 -54.18 51.03 7.27
CA SER A 24 -55.10 50.06 6.63
C SER A 24 -54.32 48.96 5.90
N GLY A 25 -54.68 47.71 6.17
CA GLY A 25 -54.37 46.57 5.30
C GLY A 25 -53.52 45.49 5.96
N ALA A 26 -54.14 44.65 6.79
CA ALA A 26 -53.56 43.40 7.23
C ALA A 26 -53.42 42.41 6.06
N SER A 27 -52.20 41.90 5.84
CA SER A 27 -51.95 40.69 5.07
C SER A 27 -50.98 39.78 5.86
N ARG A 28 -51.26 38.48 5.82
CA ARG A 28 -50.82 37.41 6.73
C ARG A 28 -49.29 37.33 6.91
N PRO A 29 -48.77 37.01 8.12
CA PRO A 29 -47.35 36.79 8.31
C PRO A 29 -46.92 35.46 7.66
N GLN A 30 -45.99 35.52 6.71
CA GLN A 30 -45.19 34.36 6.30
C GLN A 30 -44.33 33.90 7.47
N GLU A 31 -44.48 32.65 7.88
CA GLU A 31 -43.55 31.96 8.78
C GLU A 31 -42.15 31.97 8.16
N LYS A 32 -41.26 32.82 8.69
CA LYS A 32 -39.82 32.64 8.52
C LYS A 32 -39.39 31.55 9.50
N SER A 33 -39.37 30.30 9.06
CA SER A 33 -38.59 29.24 9.70
C SER A 33 -37.10 29.55 9.51
N GLY A 34 -36.58 30.47 10.33
CA GLY A 34 -35.16 30.77 10.41
C GLY A 34 -34.43 29.69 11.20
N GLU A 35 -34.40 28.46 10.69
CA GLU A 35 -33.44 27.47 11.17
C GLU A 35 -32.03 27.96 10.80
N PRO A 36 -31.05 27.95 11.71
CA PRO A 36 -29.69 28.29 11.37
C PRO A 36 -29.18 27.29 10.35
N VAL A 37 -29.07 27.72 9.09
CA VAL A 37 -28.37 26.97 8.05
C VAL A 37 -26.91 26.92 8.44
N PHE A 38 -26.50 25.81 9.08
CA PHE A 38 -25.09 25.49 9.25
C PHE A 38 -24.51 25.21 7.86
N GLN A 39 -24.03 26.27 7.22
CA GLN A 39 -23.25 26.14 6.00
C GLN A 39 -21.91 25.49 6.39
N TYR A 40 -21.83 24.16 6.27
CA TYR A 40 -20.60 23.42 6.46
C TYR A 40 -19.52 24.01 5.55
N VAL A 41 -18.52 24.64 6.18
CA VAL A 41 -17.33 25.23 5.54
C VAL A 41 -16.47 24.07 5.01
N GLY A 42 -16.88 23.50 3.87
CA GLY A 42 -16.26 22.29 3.32
C GLY A 42 -16.88 21.74 2.03
N LYS A 43 -18.12 22.13 1.67
CA LYS A 43 -18.81 21.60 0.46
C LYS A 43 -18.09 21.80 -0.88
N HIS A 44 -17.08 22.67 -0.95
CA HIS A 44 -16.32 22.97 -2.17
C HIS A 44 -14.82 22.68 -2.06
N ARG A 45 -14.35 22.12 -0.95
CA ARG A 45 -12.93 21.82 -0.81
C ARG A 45 -12.64 20.49 -1.53
N LYS A 46 -11.66 20.49 -2.42
CA LYS A 46 -11.27 19.27 -3.14
C LYS A 46 -10.63 18.31 -2.14
N PRO A 47 -11.01 17.02 -2.12
CA PRO A 47 -10.39 16.03 -1.25
C PRO A 47 -8.88 16.00 -1.45
N THR A 48 -8.15 16.08 -0.34
CA THR A 48 -6.68 16.01 -0.30
C THR A 48 -6.25 14.55 -0.13
N HIS A 49 -5.14 14.19 -0.76
CA HIS A 49 -4.54 12.86 -0.56
C HIS A 49 -3.59 12.92 0.63
N LYS A 50 -3.63 11.88 1.45
CA LYS A 50 -2.85 11.73 2.68
C LYS A 50 -2.24 10.35 2.73
N VAL A 51 -1.09 10.24 3.38
CA VAL A 51 -0.42 8.97 3.63
C VAL A 51 -0.48 8.68 5.13
N PHE A 52 -0.85 7.45 5.48
CA PHE A 52 -0.80 6.97 6.87
C PHE A 52 0.14 5.78 6.97
N VAL A 53 0.89 5.72 8.06
CA VAL A 53 1.91 4.70 8.32
C VAL A 53 1.77 4.16 9.73
N TRP A 54 2.03 2.86 9.92
CA TRP A 54 2.02 2.21 11.24
C TRP A 54 2.79 0.89 11.23
N GLY A 55 3.01 0.31 12.41
CA GLY A 55 3.80 -0.91 12.64
C GLY A 55 5.20 -0.63 13.20
N PHE A 56 6.18 -1.41 12.78
CA PHE A 56 7.55 -1.27 13.26
C PHE A 56 8.25 -0.03 12.69
N SER A 57 8.77 0.82 13.57
CA SER A 57 9.34 2.13 13.21
C SER A 57 10.85 2.21 13.30
N PHE A 58 11.50 1.29 14.02
CA PHE A 58 12.90 1.45 14.42
C PHE A 58 13.90 1.30 13.27
N THR A 59 13.50 0.68 12.15
CA THR A 59 14.30 0.67 10.92
C THR A 59 14.20 1.98 10.13
N GLY A 60 13.28 2.89 10.49
CA GLY A 60 12.95 4.08 9.72
C GLY A 60 11.86 3.88 8.65
N ALA A 61 11.31 2.67 8.49
CA ALA A 61 10.36 2.33 7.42
C ALA A 61 9.08 3.18 7.40
N LEU A 62 8.74 3.82 8.51
CA LEU A 62 7.58 4.72 8.61
C LEU A 62 7.90 6.17 8.20
N GLY A 63 9.19 6.54 8.05
CA GLY A 63 9.58 7.86 7.59
C GLY A 63 9.34 9.00 8.59
N ILE A 64 9.34 8.70 9.90
CA ILE A 64 9.11 9.71 10.95
C ILE A 64 10.32 9.73 11.88
N PRO A 65 11.28 10.64 11.69
CA PRO A 65 12.52 10.69 12.48
C PRO A 65 12.29 10.75 13.99
N SER A 66 11.28 11.51 14.44
CA SER A 66 10.94 11.68 15.85
C SER A 66 10.47 10.39 16.54
N PHE A 67 10.17 9.33 15.78
CA PHE A 67 9.93 8.01 16.37
C PHE A 67 11.21 7.32 16.82
N VAL A 68 12.33 7.54 16.13
CA VAL A 68 13.61 6.87 16.41
C VAL A 68 14.57 7.76 17.18
N VAL A 69 14.61 9.05 16.84
CA VAL A 69 15.45 10.08 17.46
C VAL A 69 14.54 11.13 18.08
N PRO A 70 14.21 11.02 19.38
CA PRO A 70 13.27 11.92 20.03
C PRO A 70 13.83 13.35 20.17
N ASP A 71 13.01 14.37 19.88
CA ASP A 71 13.41 15.79 19.91
C ASP A 71 13.84 16.31 21.30
N SER A 72 13.60 15.54 22.37
CA SER A 72 13.96 15.88 23.75
C SER A 72 14.58 14.67 24.44
N GLY A 73 15.72 14.87 25.12
CA GLY A 73 16.57 13.80 25.68
C GLY A 73 15.93 12.92 26.77
N SER A 74 14.68 13.17 27.15
CA SER A 74 13.93 12.39 28.16
C SER A 74 12.94 11.39 27.57
N LYS A 75 12.60 11.46 26.27
CA LYS A 75 11.65 10.53 25.66
C LYS A 75 12.37 9.30 25.13
N LYS A 76 11.85 8.10 25.41
CA LYS A 76 12.35 6.87 24.81
C LYS A 76 11.91 6.78 23.34
N PRO A 77 12.76 6.24 22.43
CA PRO A 77 12.36 5.97 21.06
C PRO A 77 11.10 5.11 20.99
N ARG A 78 10.17 5.49 20.10
CA ARG A 78 8.97 4.73 19.76
C ARG A 78 9.38 3.65 18.78
N ARG A 79 9.48 2.41 19.25
CA ARG A 79 9.79 1.23 18.40
C ARG A 79 8.60 0.73 17.57
N TYR A 80 7.39 1.04 18.04
CA TYR A 80 6.14 0.57 17.45
C TYR A 80 5.15 1.72 17.37
N GLN A 81 4.50 1.86 16.23
CA GLN A 81 3.37 2.74 16.01
C GLN A 81 2.12 1.87 15.86
N TYR A 82 1.35 1.70 16.92
CA TYR A 82 0.22 0.74 16.95
C TYR A 82 -1.06 1.23 16.25
N THR A 83 -1.12 2.49 15.83
CA THR A 83 -2.28 3.09 15.16
C THR A 83 -1.84 3.87 13.93
N PRO A 84 -2.71 4.12 12.94
CA PRO A 84 -2.35 4.93 11.78
C PRO A 84 -1.86 6.32 12.21
N TYR A 85 -0.65 6.68 11.76
CA TYR A 85 -0.08 8.00 11.96
C TYR A 85 0.10 8.68 10.61
N ARG A 86 -0.25 9.98 10.52
CA ARG A 86 -0.13 10.73 9.27
C ARG A 86 1.33 11.01 8.94
N LEU A 87 1.79 10.53 7.80
CA LEU A 87 3.05 10.94 7.21
C LEU A 87 2.79 12.17 6.35
N GLU A 88 3.50 13.26 6.64
CA GLU A 88 3.41 14.47 5.81
C GLU A 88 4.21 14.25 4.53
N THR A 89 3.58 14.49 3.39
CA THR A 89 4.18 14.37 2.06
C THR A 89 3.96 15.67 1.30
N ALA A 90 5.00 16.18 0.65
CA ALA A 90 4.90 17.37 -0.19
C ALA A 90 4.10 17.10 -1.48
N GLU A 91 4.28 15.90 -2.03
CA GLU A 91 3.64 15.45 -3.27
C GLU A 91 2.49 14.49 -3.01
N GLN A 92 1.56 14.42 -3.97
CA GLN A 92 0.51 13.40 -3.97
C GLN A 92 1.12 12.04 -4.33
N ILE A 93 1.14 11.13 -3.36
CA ILE A 93 1.60 9.75 -3.55
C ILE A 93 0.52 8.93 -4.25
N SER A 94 0.89 8.27 -5.35
CA SER A 94 0.02 7.43 -6.16
C SER A 94 0.32 5.93 -6.02
N SER A 95 1.52 5.57 -5.58
CA SER A 95 1.93 4.18 -5.35
C SER A 95 2.82 4.09 -4.11
N ALA A 96 2.64 3.04 -3.32
CA ALA A 96 3.48 2.73 -2.18
C ALA A 96 3.73 1.23 -2.12
N ALA A 97 4.91 0.83 -1.65
CA ALA A 97 5.30 -0.56 -1.44
C ALA A 97 6.09 -0.69 -0.14
N CYS A 98 5.77 -1.73 0.62
CA CYS A 98 6.44 -2.07 1.87
C CYS A 98 7.31 -3.30 1.62
N GLY A 99 8.63 -3.15 1.74
CA GLY A 99 9.56 -4.26 1.74
C GLY A 99 9.81 -4.78 3.15
N TYR A 100 10.91 -5.51 3.34
CA TYR A 100 11.24 -6.10 4.64
C TYR A 100 12.00 -5.06 5.47
N GLY A 101 11.25 -4.19 6.16
CA GLY A 101 11.79 -3.13 7.00
C GLY A 101 12.14 -1.83 6.27
N PHE A 102 11.64 -1.64 5.05
CA PHE A 102 11.76 -0.41 4.26
C PHE A 102 10.50 -0.14 3.42
N THR A 103 10.39 1.07 2.89
CA THR A 103 9.23 1.54 2.12
C THR A 103 9.69 2.37 0.93
N LEU A 104 9.05 2.15 -0.22
CA LEU A 104 9.09 3.09 -1.35
C LEU A 104 7.73 3.75 -1.54
N MET A 105 7.76 5.04 -1.88
CA MET A 105 6.59 5.81 -2.27
C MET A 105 6.89 6.55 -3.56
N ALA A 106 5.93 6.54 -4.48
CA ALA A 106 6.06 7.24 -5.76
C ALA A 106 4.87 8.16 -6.01
N SER A 107 5.18 9.27 -6.68
CA SER A 107 4.19 10.18 -7.24
C SER A 107 4.18 10.02 -8.75
N SER A 108 2.99 10.09 -9.34
CA SER A 108 2.83 10.14 -10.80
C SER A 108 3.18 11.50 -11.38
N THR A 109 3.79 12.41 -10.61
CA THR A 109 4.26 13.73 -11.08
C THR A 109 5.23 13.64 -12.25
N LYS A 110 5.28 14.72 -13.05
CA LYS A 110 6.28 14.94 -14.08
C LYS A 110 7.52 15.66 -13.55
N ASP A 111 7.52 16.11 -12.30
CA ASP A 111 8.72 16.66 -11.67
C ASP A 111 9.84 15.61 -11.58
N VAL A 112 11.09 16.07 -11.56
CA VAL A 112 12.30 15.24 -11.50
C VAL A 112 12.27 14.35 -10.26
N THR A 113 11.89 14.90 -9.10
CA THR A 113 11.74 14.14 -7.86
C THR A 113 10.35 13.50 -7.79
N LYS A 114 10.30 12.19 -8.02
CA LYS A 114 9.04 11.43 -8.15
C LYS A 114 9.03 10.11 -7.35
N LEU A 115 10.12 9.80 -6.66
CA LEU A 115 10.32 8.58 -5.88
C LEU A 115 11.00 8.93 -4.57
N TRP A 116 10.48 8.39 -3.46
CA TRP A 116 11.03 8.56 -2.11
C TRP A 116 11.16 7.19 -1.45
N GLY A 117 12.22 7.03 -0.66
CA GLY A 117 12.50 5.84 0.11
C GLY A 117 12.75 6.15 1.58
N MET A 118 12.35 5.24 2.47
CA MET A 118 12.71 5.27 3.88
C MET A 118 12.83 3.85 4.44
N GLY A 119 13.59 3.69 5.52
CA GLY A 119 13.85 2.42 6.19
C GLY A 119 15.24 1.85 5.95
N LEU A 120 15.34 0.52 6.05
CA LEU A 120 16.57 -0.23 5.81
C LEU A 120 17.13 0.00 4.40
N ASN A 121 18.45 0.24 4.30
CA ASN A 121 19.13 0.50 3.03
C ASN A 121 20.53 -0.15 2.92
N LYS A 122 20.79 -1.24 3.65
CA LYS A 122 22.09 -1.92 3.66
C LYS A 122 22.50 -2.51 2.31
N ASP A 123 21.53 -2.79 1.44
CA ASP A 123 21.76 -3.31 0.08
C ASP A 123 21.48 -2.23 -0.98
N SER A 124 21.31 -0.97 -0.59
CA SER A 124 20.88 0.11 -1.49
C SER A 124 19.51 -0.15 -2.17
N GLN A 125 18.60 -0.84 -1.47
CA GLN A 125 17.21 -1.06 -1.93
C GLN A 125 16.38 0.23 -2.05
N LEU A 126 16.86 1.34 -1.47
CA LEU A 126 16.35 2.70 -1.61
C LEU A 126 17.27 3.57 -2.51
N GLY A 127 18.16 2.93 -3.27
CA GLY A 127 19.23 3.59 -4.02
C GLY A 127 20.31 4.18 -3.11
N PHE A 128 21.22 4.95 -3.72
CA PHE A 128 22.28 5.63 -2.98
C PHE A 128 21.71 6.77 -2.11
N GLN A 129 21.92 6.68 -0.79
CA GLN A 129 21.43 7.66 0.18
C GLN A 129 22.61 8.23 0.97
N ARG A 130 23.06 9.42 0.58
CA ARG A 130 24.31 10.05 1.06
C ARG A 130 24.23 10.46 2.53
N THR A 131 25.25 10.12 3.33
CA THR A 131 25.36 10.64 4.71
C THR A 131 25.79 12.11 4.76
N GLN A 132 25.41 12.83 5.82
CA GLN A 132 25.81 14.23 6.02
C GLN A 132 27.31 14.39 6.29
N HIS A 133 27.93 13.41 6.98
CA HIS A 133 29.31 13.52 7.46
C HIS A 133 30.36 12.94 6.50
N ASN A 134 29.97 12.07 5.57
CA ASN A 134 30.92 11.44 4.65
C ASN A 134 30.30 11.24 3.26
N ARG A 135 30.92 11.84 2.24
CA ARG A 135 30.46 11.79 0.84
C ARG A 135 30.49 10.37 0.26
N TYR A 136 31.28 9.47 0.84
CA TYR A 136 31.48 8.09 0.39
C TYR A 136 30.73 7.05 1.23
N LYS A 137 30.02 7.46 2.29
CA LYS A 137 29.19 6.55 3.10
C LYS A 137 27.72 6.81 2.87
N SER A 138 26.95 5.74 2.76
CA SER A 138 25.50 5.75 2.72
C SER A 138 24.88 5.49 4.09
N TYR A 139 23.64 5.90 4.30
CA TYR A 139 22.89 5.51 5.48
C TYR A 139 22.42 4.06 5.39
N ASP A 140 22.67 3.28 6.44
CA ASP A 140 22.08 1.93 6.61
C ASP A 140 20.57 2.00 6.90
N TYR A 141 20.13 3.09 7.52
CA TYR A 141 18.74 3.36 7.88
C TYR A 141 18.39 4.80 7.50
N VAL A 142 17.41 4.95 6.63
CA VAL A 142 16.90 6.24 6.14
C VAL A 142 15.65 6.58 6.94
N LEU A 143 15.72 7.58 7.82
CA LEU A 143 14.68 7.81 8.83
C LEU A 143 13.49 8.66 8.37
N GLU A 144 13.66 9.38 7.26
CA GLU A 144 12.65 10.25 6.64
C GLU A 144 12.52 9.94 5.14
N PRO A 145 11.36 10.21 4.50
CA PRO A 145 11.19 10.02 3.07
C PRO A 145 12.23 10.82 2.27
N SER A 146 13.23 10.11 1.77
CA SER A 146 14.36 10.71 1.07
C SER A 146 14.23 10.47 -0.42
N PRO A 147 14.45 11.49 -1.28
CA PRO A 147 14.41 11.32 -2.72
C PRO A 147 15.32 10.19 -3.22
N VAL A 148 14.82 9.39 -4.16
CA VAL A 148 15.60 8.36 -4.86
C VAL A 148 15.82 8.82 -6.29
N ALA A 149 17.08 9.06 -6.64
CA ALA A 149 17.45 9.51 -7.99
C ALA A 149 17.39 8.35 -8.98
N LEU A 150 16.51 8.43 -9.97
CA LEU A 150 16.40 7.44 -11.05
C LEU A 150 17.20 7.89 -12.28
N PRO A 151 17.93 7.00 -12.96
CA PRO A 151 18.67 7.30 -14.20
C PRO A 151 17.73 7.34 -15.40
N LEU A 152 16.75 8.26 -15.37
CA LEU A 152 15.76 8.43 -16.43
C LEU A 152 16.36 9.23 -17.60
N SER A 153 15.99 8.85 -18.81
CA SER A 153 16.38 9.57 -20.03
C SER A 153 15.62 10.88 -20.15
N GLN A 154 14.35 10.92 -19.72
CA GLN A 154 13.46 12.07 -19.80
C GLN A 154 12.80 12.36 -18.44
N PRO A 155 13.56 12.78 -17.41
CA PRO A 155 13.07 12.90 -16.04
C PRO A 155 11.90 13.89 -15.88
N GLN A 156 11.71 14.84 -16.79
CA GLN A 156 10.59 15.80 -16.76
C GLN A 156 9.33 15.33 -17.52
N GLN A 157 9.38 14.16 -18.17
CA GLN A 157 8.27 13.60 -18.95
C GLN A 157 7.78 12.28 -18.37
N THR A 158 8.72 11.42 -17.98
CA THR A 158 8.46 10.08 -17.44
C THR A 158 7.82 10.13 -16.07
N ARG A 159 6.79 9.30 -15.88
CA ARG A 159 6.09 9.15 -14.61
C ARG A 159 6.39 7.78 -14.02
N VAL A 160 6.52 7.71 -12.69
CA VAL A 160 6.52 6.42 -12.00
C VAL A 160 5.06 6.00 -11.80
N VAL A 161 4.74 4.79 -12.24
CA VAL A 161 3.38 4.23 -12.21
C VAL A 161 3.20 3.30 -11.01
N GLN A 162 4.20 2.47 -10.73
CA GLN A 162 4.13 1.48 -9.66
C GLN A 162 5.51 1.27 -9.02
N VAL A 163 5.53 1.07 -7.70
CA VAL A 163 6.68 0.55 -6.97
C VAL A 163 6.36 -0.82 -6.38
N SER A 164 7.38 -1.67 -6.22
CA SER A 164 7.29 -2.94 -5.49
C SER A 164 8.59 -3.19 -4.74
N CYS A 165 8.52 -3.85 -3.59
CA CYS A 165 9.64 -4.07 -2.69
C CYS A 165 9.61 -5.49 -2.14
N GLY A 166 10.74 -6.20 -2.24
CA GLY A 166 10.92 -7.54 -1.68
C GLY A 166 11.70 -7.52 -0.37
N ARG A 167 12.50 -8.56 -0.14
CA ARG A 167 13.36 -8.65 1.06
C ARG A 167 14.43 -7.57 1.10
N ALA A 168 15.16 -7.40 -0.01
CA ALA A 168 16.28 -6.47 -0.10
C ALA A 168 16.45 -5.86 -1.50
N HIS A 169 15.39 -5.91 -2.33
CA HIS A 169 15.38 -5.33 -3.66
C HIS A 169 14.09 -4.56 -3.92
N SER A 170 14.14 -3.66 -4.88
CA SER A 170 13.04 -2.79 -5.27
C SER A 170 12.88 -2.76 -6.78
N LEU A 171 11.63 -2.70 -7.24
CA LEU A 171 11.26 -2.47 -8.62
C LEU A 171 10.49 -1.16 -8.75
N VAL A 172 10.80 -0.40 -9.79
CA VAL A 172 10.18 0.87 -10.14
C VAL A 172 9.71 0.79 -11.59
N LEU A 173 8.40 0.76 -11.78
CA LEU A 173 7.76 0.75 -13.09
C LEU A 173 7.46 2.20 -13.52
N THR A 174 7.92 2.55 -14.72
CA THR A 174 7.60 3.81 -15.37
C THR A 174 6.54 3.64 -16.45
N ASP A 175 5.91 4.73 -16.89
CA ASP A 175 4.89 4.72 -17.93
C ASP A 175 5.43 4.36 -19.33
N HIS A 176 6.67 4.75 -19.65
CA HIS A 176 7.27 4.51 -20.96
C HIS A 176 8.78 4.20 -20.99
N GLU A 177 9.54 4.42 -19.91
CA GLU A 177 10.97 4.06 -19.87
C GLU A 177 11.23 2.61 -19.42
N GLY A 178 10.18 1.85 -19.10
CA GLY A 178 10.27 0.46 -18.66
C GLY A 178 10.45 0.32 -17.14
N VAL A 179 11.16 -0.73 -16.72
CA VAL A 179 11.33 -1.10 -15.31
C VAL A 179 12.76 -0.86 -14.87
N PHE A 180 12.93 -0.24 -13.70
CA PHE A 180 14.20 -0.06 -13.03
C PHE A 180 14.24 -0.91 -11.75
N SER A 181 15.38 -1.50 -11.46
CA SER A 181 15.63 -2.28 -10.25
C SER A 181 16.83 -1.74 -9.47
N MET A 182 16.77 -1.89 -8.15
CA MET A 182 17.85 -1.52 -7.24
C MET A 182 17.82 -2.40 -5.99
N GLY A 183 18.93 -2.49 -5.27
CA GLY A 183 19.07 -3.35 -4.11
C GLY A 183 19.97 -4.56 -4.35
N ASN A 184 19.77 -5.57 -3.52
CA ASN A 184 20.45 -6.86 -3.57
C ASN A 184 20.18 -7.59 -4.90
N ASN A 185 21.23 -8.20 -5.47
CA ASN A 185 21.14 -9.02 -6.68
C ASN A 185 21.83 -10.39 -6.51
N ALA A 186 21.97 -10.89 -5.28
CA ALA A 186 22.71 -12.14 -5.00
C ALA A 186 22.08 -13.35 -5.71
N TYR A 187 20.79 -13.26 -6.06
CA TYR A 187 20.04 -14.30 -6.75
C TYR A 187 19.52 -13.83 -8.11
N GLY A 188 20.03 -12.73 -8.66
CA GLY A 188 19.57 -12.22 -9.96
C GLY A 188 18.20 -11.53 -9.94
N GLN A 189 17.66 -11.24 -8.76
CA GLN A 189 16.31 -10.66 -8.59
C GLN A 189 16.19 -9.21 -9.08
N CYS A 190 17.31 -8.52 -9.33
CA CYS A 190 17.31 -7.24 -10.04
C CYS A 190 17.33 -7.40 -11.58
N GLY A 191 17.28 -8.63 -12.12
CA GLY A 191 17.21 -8.88 -13.56
C GLY A 191 18.50 -8.56 -14.32
N ARG A 192 19.64 -8.63 -13.63
CA ARG A 192 20.99 -8.48 -14.21
C ARG A 192 21.92 -9.60 -13.76
N LYS A 193 23.01 -9.78 -14.52
CA LYS A 193 24.07 -10.74 -14.20
C LYS A 193 24.53 -10.62 -12.75
N ILE A 194 24.66 -11.78 -12.09
CA ILE A 194 25.19 -11.90 -10.72
C ILE A 194 26.70 -11.69 -10.77
N ILE A 195 27.18 -10.78 -9.93
CA ILE A 195 28.60 -10.49 -9.75
C ILE A 195 28.99 -11.12 -8.42
N ASP A 196 30.01 -11.97 -8.46
CA ASP A 196 30.52 -12.62 -7.25
C ASP A 196 31.10 -11.58 -6.29
N GLU A 197 30.85 -11.77 -4.99
CA GLU A 197 31.25 -10.85 -3.91
C GLU A 197 30.83 -9.37 -4.11
N GLU A 198 29.74 -9.10 -4.84
CA GLU A 198 29.25 -7.74 -5.05
C GLU A 198 28.85 -7.06 -3.72
N VAL A 199 29.43 -5.90 -3.45
CA VAL A 199 29.08 -5.06 -2.29
C VAL A 199 27.91 -4.15 -2.64
N TYR A 200 26.73 -4.48 -2.13
CA TYR A 200 25.50 -3.73 -2.40
C TYR A 200 25.35 -2.45 -1.58
N SER A 201 26.03 -2.33 -0.43
CA SER A 201 25.93 -1.16 0.46
C SER A 201 26.50 0.09 -0.18
N GLY A 202 25.73 1.18 -0.23
CA GLY A 202 26.16 2.44 -0.82
C GLY A 202 26.39 2.37 -2.34
N SER A 203 25.75 1.42 -3.01
CA SER A 203 25.80 1.27 -4.45
C SER A 203 24.96 2.32 -5.16
N HIS A 204 25.47 2.83 -6.27
CA HIS A 204 24.75 3.71 -7.19
C HIS A 204 24.03 2.94 -8.31
N ILE A 205 24.10 1.61 -8.30
CA ILE A 205 23.55 0.78 -9.37
C ILE A 205 22.02 0.82 -9.31
N ILE A 206 21.43 1.36 -10.37
CA ILE A 206 20.01 1.23 -10.69
C ILE A 206 19.93 0.66 -12.10
N HIS A 207 19.48 -0.59 -12.22
CA HIS A 207 19.49 -1.32 -13.47
C HIS A 207 18.18 -1.12 -14.22
N ARG A 208 18.26 -0.67 -15.48
CA ARG A 208 17.10 -0.66 -16.39
C ARG A 208 16.96 -2.05 -17.01
N ILE A 209 15.94 -2.78 -16.58
CA ILE A 209 15.67 -4.15 -17.01
C ILE A 209 15.23 -4.15 -18.48
N LYS A 210 15.80 -5.05 -19.27
CA LYS A 210 15.49 -5.27 -20.69
C LYS A 210 15.07 -6.73 -20.92
N GLY A 211 14.61 -7.05 -22.12
CA GLY A 211 14.28 -8.42 -22.54
C GLY A 211 12.80 -8.77 -22.53
N PHE A 212 11.91 -7.81 -22.29
CA PHE A 212 10.47 -8.00 -22.42
C PHE A 212 10.03 -7.92 -23.89
N SER A 213 9.05 -8.73 -24.27
CA SER A 213 8.46 -8.70 -25.63
C SER A 213 7.54 -7.48 -25.86
N SER A 214 6.99 -6.90 -24.80
CA SER A 214 6.09 -5.75 -24.84
C SER A 214 6.19 -4.93 -23.54
N ARG A 215 5.40 -3.85 -23.43
CA ARG A 215 5.52 -2.90 -22.33
C ARG A 215 5.02 -3.54 -21.04
N VAL A 216 5.83 -3.45 -19.98
CA VAL A 216 5.43 -3.90 -18.64
C VAL A 216 4.35 -2.96 -18.07
N VAL A 217 3.28 -3.54 -17.51
CA VAL A 217 2.15 -2.84 -16.90
C VAL A 217 1.99 -3.13 -15.41
N GLN A 218 2.61 -4.20 -14.90
CA GLN A 218 2.63 -4.50 -13.48
C GLN A 218 3.96 -5.13 -13.08
N VAL A 219 4.44 -4.79 -11.88
CA VAL A 219 5.60 -5.42 -11.24
C VAL A 219 5.23 -5.98 -9.87
N ALA A 220 5.86 -7.08 -9.46
CA ALA A 220 5.72 -7.62 -8.11
C ALA A 220 7.04 -8.23 -7.63
N CYS A 221 7.50 -7.81 -6.46
CA CYS A 221 8.63 -8.42 -5.76
C CYS A 221 8.14 -9.52 -4.82
N GLY A 222 8.72 -10.71 -4.94
CA GLY A 222 8.64 -11.72 -3.89
C GLY A 222 9.74 -11.51 -2.87
N GLN A 223 10.11 -12.57 -2.15
CA GLN A 223 11.20 -12.48 -1.19
C GLN A 223 12.53 -12.18 -1.90
N ASP A 224 12.90 -13.05 -2.84
CA ASP A 224 14.17 -13.00 -3.59
C ASP A 224 13.97 -13.27 -5.10
N HIS A 225 12.78 -13.00 -5.61
CA HIS A 225 12.45 -13.03 -7.04
C HIS A 225 11.57 -11.85 -7.43
N SER A 226 11.45 -11.65 -8.74
CA SER A 226 10.68 -10.58 -9.35
C SER A 226 9.78 -11.13 -10.44
N LEU A 227 8.54 -10.63 -10.49
CA LEU A 227 7.56 -10.91 -11.53
C LEU A 227 7.21 -9.63 -12.29
N PHE A 228 7.00 -9.77 -13.60
CA PHE A 228 6.64 -8.67 -14.51
C PHE A 228 5.49 -9.11 -15.40
N LEU A 229 4.46 -8.29 -15.53
CA LEU A 229 3.33 -8.52 -16.42
C LEU A 229 3.37 -7.49 -17.54
N THR A 230 3.26 -7.92 -18.79
CA THR A 230 3.20 -7.03 -19.95
C THR A 230 1.76 -6.69 -20.37
N ASP A 231 1.58 -5.65 -21.17
CA ASP A 231 0.27 -5.24 -21.69
C ASP A 231 -0.38 -6.27 -22.64
N THR A 232 0.41 -7.20 -23.17
CA THR A 232 -0.06 -8.35 -23.95
C THR A 232 -0.43 -9.56 -23.08
N GLY A 233 -0.48 -9.42 -21.75
CA GLY A 233 -0.87 -10.48 -20.83
C GLY A 233 0.22 -11.54 -20.57
N LYS A 234 1.47 -11.29 -20.98
CA LYS A 234 2.59 -12.22 -20.77
C LYS A 234 3.28 -11.96 -19.43
N VAL A 235 3.67 -13.02 -18.75
CA VAL A 235 4.39 -12.96 -17.47
C VAL A 235 5.86 -13.27 -17.68
N TYR A 236 6.74 -12.48 -17.07
CA TYR A 236 8.18 -12.72 -17.00
C TYR A 236 8.62 -12.83 -15.55
N SER A 237 9.70 -13.57 -15.30
CA SER A 237 10.30 -13.68 -13.97
C SER A 237 11.83 -13.74 -14.00
N CYS A 238 12.44 -13.33 -12.89
CA CYS A 238 13.85 -13.55 -12.59
C CYS A 238 14.06 -13.65 -11.07
N GLY A 239 15.23 -14.13 -10.65
CA GLY A 239 15.60 -14.25 -9.25
C GLY A 239 15.90 -15.68 -8.80
N TRP A 240 15.78 -15.88 -7.49
CA TRP A 240 15.89 -17.17 -6.82
C TRP A 240 14.80 -18.12 -7.29
N GLY A 241 15.16 -19.38 -7.56
CA GLY A 241 14.23 -20.36 -8.14
C GLY A 241 14.08 -21.67 -7.36
N ALA A 242 14.68 -21.81 -6.18
CA ALA A 242 14.79 -23.12 -5.51
C ALA A 242 13.44 -23.72 -5.08
N ASP A 243 12.43 -22.89 -4.82
CA ASP A 243 11.05 -23.37 -4.56
C ASP A 243 10.18 -23.35 -5.82
N GLY A 244 10.77 -23.00 -6.96
CA GLY A 244 10.09 -22.84 -8.22
C GLY A 244 9.40 -21.49 -8.40
N GLN A 245 9.64 -20.50 -7.54
CA GLN A 245 8.91 -19.22 -7.50
C GLN A 245 9.06 -18.36 -8.77
N THR A 246 10.07 -18.64 -9.60
CA THR A 246 10.22 -18.07 -10.94
C THR A 246 9.30 -18.72 -11.99
N GLY A 247 8.88 -19.99 -11.83
CA GLY A 247 7.94 -20.63 -12.75
C GLY A 247 8.53 -21.01 -14.12
N LEU A 248 9.86 -21.15 -14.22
CA LEU A 248 10.58 -21.33 -15.49
C LEU A 248 10.81 -22.79 -15.92
N GLY A 249 10.14 -23.75 -15.29
CA GLY A 249 10.32 -25.19 -15.54
C GLY A 249 11.56 -25.81 -14.91
N HIS A 250 12.29 -25.06 -14.08
CA HIS A 250 13.49 -25.51 -13.38
C HIS A 250 13.64 -24.80 -12.03
N LEU A 251 14.53 -25.30 -11.17
CA LEU A 251 14.79 -24.75 -9.82
C LEU A 251 16.05 -23.86 -9.74
N ASN A 252 16.71 -23.62 -10.88
CA ASN A 252 17.91 -22.79 -10.94
C ASN A 252 17.58 -21.30 -10.82
N ILE A 253 18.59 -20.52 -10.40
CA ILE A 253 18.56 -19.05 -10.44
C ILE A 253 18.40 -18.56 -11.89
N SER A 254 17.60 -17.52 -12.08
CA SER A 254 17.53 -16.78 -13.35
C SER A 254 17.94 -15.32 -13.15
N SER A 255 19.02 -14.89 -13.81
CA SER A 255 19.58 -13.53 -13.64
C SER A 255 19.11 -12.51 -14.68
N SER A 256 18.16 -12.89 -15.53
CA SER A 256 17.50 -12.02 -16.51
C SER A 256 16.03 -12.38 -16.59
N PRO A 257 15.13 -11.44 -16.94
CA PRO A 257 13.73 -11.78 -17.13
C PRO A 257 13.55 -12.84 -18.22
N VAL A 258 12.84 -13.92 -17.90
CA VAL A 258 12.47 -14.98 -18.83
C VAL A 258 10.95 -15.12 -18.83
N GLU A 259 10.36 -15.34 -20.01
CA GLU A 259 8.91 -15.53 -20.14
C GLU A 259 8.50 -16.81 -19.41
N VAL A 260 7.48 -16.70 -18.55
CA VAL A 260 6.92 -17.80 -17.79
C VAL A 260 5.97 -18.59 -18.70
N GLY A 261 6.28 -19.87 -18.92
CA GLY A 261 5.50 -20.78 -19.76
C GLY A 261 4.54 -21.66 -18.97
N GLY A 262 4.50 -22.96 -19.33
CA GLY A 262 3.61 -23.93 -18.70
C GLY A 262 2.14 -23.67 -19.06
N GLU A 263 1.24 -23.83 -18.10
CA GLU A 263 -0.20 -23.60 -18.32
C GLU A 263 -0.56 -22.11 -18.48
N LEU A 264 0.38 -21.18 -18.27
CA LEU A 264 0.20 -19.77 -18.62
C LEU A 264 0.46 -19.46 -20.11
N ALA A 265 0.99 -20.42 -20.88
CA ALA A 265 1.23 -20.20 -22.30
C ALA A 265 -0.09 -19.94 -23.04
N GLY A 266 -0.22 -18.76 -23.65
CA GLY A 266 -1.43 -18.33 -24.37
C GLY A 266 -2.56 -17.80 -23.48
N VAL A 267 -2.35 -17.70 -22.16
CA VAL A 267 -3.31 -17.10 -21.23
C VAL A 267 -3.13 -15.58 -21.20
N ASP A 268 -4.22 -14.83 -21.32
CA ASP A 268 -4.23 -13.38 -21.15
C ASP A 268 -4.32 -13.02 -19.65
N VAL A 269 -3.16 -12.78 -19.03
CA VAL A 269 -3.04 -12.45 -17.61
C VAL A 269 -3.38 -10.98 -17.36
N GLN A 270 -4.24 -10.72 -16.37
CA GLN A 270 -4.60 -9.35 -15.94
C GLN A 270 -3.90 -8.89 -14.66
N GLN A 271 -3.45 -9.82 -13.82
CA GLN A 271 -2.81 -9.50 -12.55
C GLN A 271 -1.77 -10.55 -12.18
N ILE A 272 -0.61 -10.12 -11.69
CA ILE A 272 0.37 -10.95 -10.96
C ILE A 272 0.43 -10.56 -9.49
N ASN A 273 0.76 -11.50 -8.59
CA ASN A 273 1.02 -11.20 -7.19
C ASN A 273 2.03 -12.17 -6.57
N THR A 274 2.90 -11.64 -5.71
CA THR A 274 3.83 -12.38 -4.86
C THR A 274 4.32 -11.48 -3.72
N TYR A 275 4.84 -12.07 -2.63
CA TYR A 275 5.51 -11.36 -1.53
C TYR A 275 6.48 -12.27 -0.76
N GLY A 276 6.11 -13.55 -0.59
CA GLY A 276 7.00 -14.63 -0.16
C GLY A 276 7.55 -15.40 -1.36
N ASP A 277 7.55 -16.74 -1.27
CA ASP A 277 8.01 -17.65 -2.32
C ASP A 277 6.87 -18.33 -3.11
N CYS A 278 5.62 -17.95 -2.85
CA CYS A 278 4.47 -18.34 -3.67
C CYS A 278 4.14 -17.23 -4.67
N SER A 279 3.86 -17.61 -5.92
CA SER A 279 3.56 -16.71 -7.03
C SER A 279 2.18 -17.03 -7.62
N LEU A 280 1.39 -16.00 -7.91
CA LEU A 280 0.04 -16.13 -8.45
C LEU A 280 -0.16 -15.26 -9.69
N ALA A 281 -0.98 -15.72 -10.61
CA ALA A 281 -1.49 -14.97 -11.75
C ALA A 281 -3.00 -15.15 -11.91
N VAL A 282 -3.70 -14.07 -12.20
CA VAL A 282 -5.14 -14.05 -12.52
C VAL A 282 -5.30 -13.71 -13.99
N SER A 283 -6.04 -14.53 -14.73
CA SER A 283 -6.38 -14.28 -16.13
C SER A 283 -7.59 -13.34 -16.28
N ARG A 284 -7.80 -12.78 -17.48
CA ARG A 284 -8.96 -11.89 -17.76
C ARG A 284 -10.32 -12.59 -17.68
N ASP A 285 -10.36 -13.88 -17.97
CA ASP A 285 -11.55 -14.72 -17.78
C ASP A 285 -11.72 -15.18 -16.32
N GLY A 286 -10.79 -14.82 -15.43
CA GLY A 286 -10.89 -14.96 -13.99
C GLY A 286 -10.51 -16.33 -13.46
N GLN A 287 -9.67 -17.06 -14.20
CA GLN A 287 -8.98 -18.24 -13.72
C GLN A 287 -7.77 -17.83 -12.88
N LEU A 288 -7.39 -18.69 -11.93
CA LEU A 288 -6.22 -18.50 -11.08
C LEU A 288 -5.15 -19.52 -11.44
N PHE A 289 -3.92 -19.06 -11.57
CA PHE A 289 -2.74 -19.89 -11.75
C PHE A 289 -1.76 -19.64 -10.60
N GLY A 290 -1.04 -20.66 -10.19
CA GLY A 290 -0.03 -20.55 -9.13
C GLY A 290 1.17 -21.46 -9.32
N TRP A 291 2.30 -21.03 -8.76
CA TRP A 291 3.59 -21.75 -8.74
C TRP A 291 4.46 -21.24 -7.56
N GLY A 292 5.61 -21.87 -7.36
CA GLY A 292 6.50 -21.61 -6.23
C GLY A 292 6.25 -22.51 -5.03
N ASN A 293 6.52 -21.98 -3.84
CA ASN A 293 6.35 -22.67 -2.56
C ASN A 293 4.88 -23.08 -2.34
N SER A 294 4.68 -24.33 -1.95
CA SER A 294 3.39 -24.92 -1.59
C SER A 294 3.46 -25.77 -0.30
N GLU A 295 4.48 -25.56 0.54
CA GLU A 295 4.64 -26.27 1.82
C GLU A 295 3.47 -26.05 2.79
N TYR A 296 2.77 -24.94 2.62
CA TYR A 296 1.69 -24.47 3.47
C TYR A 296 0.33 -24.59 2.78
N ARG A 297 0.20 -25.52 1.83
CA ARG A 297 -1.04 -25.82 1.09
C ARG A 297 -1.53 -24.68 0.21
N GLN A 298 -0.67 -23.72 -0.14
CA GLN A 298 -1.03 -22.60 -1.03
C GLN A 298 -1.47 -23.11 -2.40
N LEU A 299 -0.84 -24.17 -2.93
CA LEU A 299 -1.12 -24.73 -4.25
C LEU A 299 -1.66 -26.16 -4.22
N ALA A 300 -2.12 -26.62 -3.05
CA ALA A 300 -2.58 -28.00 -2.81
C ALA A 300 -3.78 -28.43 -3.70
N LEU A 301 -4.51 -27.48 -4.30
CA LEU A 301 -5.57 -27.77 -5.25
C LEU A 301 -5.07 -28.32 -6.60
N ALA A 302 -3.81 -28.04 -6.95
CA ALA A 302 -3.24 -28.39 -8.25
C ALA A 302 -2.15 -29.48 -8.17
N THR A 303 -1.60 -29.73 -6.99
CA THR A 303 -0.44 -30.62 -6.79
C THR A 303 -0.25 -31.01 -5.32
N GLU A 304 0.43 -32.14 -5.08
CA GLU A 304 0.95 -32.52 -3.76
C GLU A 304 2.41 -32.06 -3.55
N SER A 305 3.10 -31.63 -4.61
CA SER A 305 4.48 -31.13 -4.53
C SER A 305 4.56 -29.85 -3.70
N THR A 306 5.57 -29.75 -2.85
CA THR A 306 5.86 -28.55 -2.06
C THR A 306 6.59 -27.47 -2.85
N GLN A 307 7.19 -27.82 -3.99
CA GLN A 307 7.94 -26.92 -4.87
C GLN A 307 7.41 -27.03 -6.29
N MET A 308 6.88 -25.94 -6.82
CA MET A 308 6.22 -25.90 -8.12
C MET A 308 6.96 -24.97 -9.05
N ASN A 309 7.77 -25.52 -9.94
CA ASN A 309 8.60 -24.73 -10.86
C ASN A 309 7.91 -24.34 -12.16
N SER A 310 6.64 -24.70 -12.35
CA SER A 310 5.85 -24.35 -13.54
C SER A 310 4.44 -23.94 -13.09
N PRO A 311 3.84 -22.88 -13.69
CA PRO A 311 2.47 -22.47 -13.39
C PRO A 311 1.47 -23.60 -13.63
N ARG A 312 0.52 -23.71 -12.70
CA ARG A 312 -0.65 -24.58 -12.84
C ARG A 312 -1.93 -23.84 -12.53
N HIS A 313 -2.99 -24.19 -13.23
CA HIS A 313 -4.34 -23.74 -12.96
C HIS A 313 -4.84 -24.31 -11.63
N LEU A 314 -5.43 -23.43 -10.80
CA LEU A 314 -6.01 -23.76 -9.50
C LEU A 314 -7.55 -23.82 -9.64
N PRO A 315 -8.18 -25.01 -9.59
CA PRO A 315 -9.62 -25.14 -9.80
C PRO A 315 -10.42 -24.68 -8.58
N LEU A 316 -10.73 -23.37 -8.52
CA LEU A 316 -11.45 -22.74 -7.41
C LEU A 316 -12.97 -22.99 -7.44
N LYS A 317 -13.39 -24.22 -7.15
CA LYS A 317 -14.81 -24.62 -7.12
C LYS A 317 -15.60 -23.71 -6.16
N GLY A 318 -16.68 -23.12 -6.64
CA GLY A 318 -17.58 -22.28 -5.83
C GLY A 318 -17.10 -20.86 -5.53
N CYS A 319 -15.91 -20.44 -6.01
CA CYS A 319 -15.39 -19.09 -5.78
C CYS A 319 -15.89 -18.06 -6.79
N GLY A 320 -16.42 -18.49 -7.94
CA GLY A 320 -16.81 -17.61 -9.05
C GLY A 320 -15.59 -17.03 -9.78
N LYS A 321 -15.82 -15.96 -10.57
CA LYS A 321 -14.77 -15.32 -11.36
C LYS A 321 -13.82 -14.53 -10.45
N VAL A 322 -12.53 -14.90 -10.42
CA VAL A 322 -11.52 -14.17 -9.65
C VAL A 322 -11.19 -12.86 -10.36
N VAL A 323 -11.22 -11.75 -9.62
CA VAL A 323 -10.80 -10.43 -10.12
C VAL A 323 -9.47 -9.98 -9.51
N GLN A 324 -9.12 -10.52 -8.33
CA GLN A 324 -7.87 -10.20 -7.68
C GLN A 324 -7.36 -11.37 -6.82
N ALA A 325 -6.06 -11.59 -6.82
CA ALA A 325 -5.36 -12.48 -5.90
C ALA A 325 -4.29 -11.74 -5.10
N ALA A 326 -4.01 -12.23 -3.89
CA ALA A 326 -2.91 -11.80 -3.04
C ALA A 326 -2.33 -12.98 -2.26
N CYS A 327 -1.01 -13.12 -2.21
CA CYS A 327 -0.32 -14.11 -1.39
C CYS A 327 0.71 -13.46 -0.45
N GLY A 328 0.81 -14.01 0.75
CA GLY A 328 1.86 -13.69 1.72
C GLY A 328 3.00 -14.71 1.65
N GLY A 329 3.58 -15.04 2.79
CA GLY A 329 4.53 -16.16 2.90
C GLY A 329 3.83 -17.51 2.83
N THR A 330 2.82 -17.72 3.67
CA THR A 330 2.17 -19.03 3.88
C THR A 330 0.70 -19.05 3.49
N GLN A 331 0.14 -17.91 3.08
CA GLN A 331 -1.30 -17.69 3.00
C GLN A 331 -1.69 -17.08 1.66
N VAL A 332 -2.89 -17.41 1.18
CA VAL A 332 -3.46 -16.91 -0.07
C VAL A 332 -4.85 -16.34 0.18
N ALA A 333 -5.17 -15.25 -0.50
CA ALA A 333 -6.50 -14.68 -0.58
C ALA A 333 -6.88 -14.39 -2.04
N VAL A 334 -8.15 -14.57 -2.37
CA VAL A 334 -8.74 -14.11 -3.63
C VAL A 334 -10.00 -13.31 -3.39
N LEU A 335 -10.25 -12.37 -4.29
CA LEU A 335 -11.45 -11.56 -4.39
C LEU A 335 -12.14 -11.92 -5.70
N ASN A 336 -13.43 -12.23 -5.63
CA ASN A 336 -14.24 -12.48 -6.81
C ASN A 336 -14.99 -11.22 -7.29
N GLU A 337 -15.63 -11.30 -8.46
CA GLU A 337 -16.41 -10.19 -9.05
C GLU A 337 -17.61 -9.73 -8.20
N LYS A 338 -18.03 -10.54 -7.21
CA LYS A 338 -19.14 -10.24 -6.29
C LYS A 338 -18.68 -9.52 -5.02
N GLY A 339 -17.37 -9.25 -4.89
CA GLY A 339 -16.78 -8.65 -3.71
C GLY A 339 -16.66 -9.61 -2.52
N GLU A 340 -16.66 -10.92 -2.76
CA GLU A 340 -16.48 -11.95 -1.75
C GLU A 340 -14.99 -12.33 -1.63
N VAL A 341 -14.52 -12.48 -0.40
CA VAL A 341 -13.12 -12.83 -0.08
C VAL A 341 -13.03 -14.30 0.32
N PHE A 342 -12.11 -15.03 -0.30
CA PHE A 342 -11.78 -16.42 0.04
C PHE A 342 -10.32 -16.51 0.46
N VAL A 343 -10.03 -17.36 1.44
CA VAL A 343 -8.70 -17.51 2.05
C VAL A 343 -8.33 -18.97 2.22
N TRP A 344 -7.05 -19.31 2.07
CA TRP A 344 -6.51 -20.63 2.36
C TRP A 344 -5.00 -20.57 2.57
N GLY A 345 -4.37 -21.73 2.74
CA GLY A 345 -2.95 -21.86 3.08
C GLY A 345 -2.79 -22.17 4.57
N TYR A 346 -1.82 -21.54 5.23
CA TYR A 346 -1.54 -21.70 6.66
C TYR A 346 -1.41 -20.35 7.36
N GLY A 347 -1.91 -20.27 8.60
CA GLY A 347 -1.76 -19.12 9.49
C GLY A 347 -3.09 -18.68 10.09
N ILE A 348 -3.22 -17.38 10.33
CA ILE A 348 -4.44 -16.80 10.88
C ILE A 348 -5.31 -16.31 9.71
N LEU A 349 -6.15 -17.21 9.19
CA LEU A 349 -6.81 -17.03 7.90
C LEU A 349 -8.01 -16.07 7.93
N GLY A 350 -8.58 -15.74 9.09
CA GLY A 350 -9.66 -14.74 9.21
C GLY A 350 -11.06 -15.30 9.44
N LYS A 351 -11.20 -16.61 9.72
CA LYS A 351 -12.46 -17.27 10.08
C LYS A 351 -12.43 -17.85 11.50
N GLY A 352 -11.73 -17.18 12.40
CA GLY A 352 -11.61 -17.59 13.81
C GLY A 352 -10.39 -18.48 14.08
N PRO A 353 -10.18 -18.83 15.36
CA PRO A 353 -8.98 -19.54 15.82
C PRO A 353 -8.91 -21.01 15.38
N ASN A 354 -10.04 -21.59 14.97
CA ASN A 354 -10.13 -23.00 14.58
C ASN A 354 -9.69 -23.25 13.13
N LEU A 355 -9.56 -22.21 12.31
CA LEU A 355 -9.08 -22.31 10.93
C LEU A 355 -7.62 -21.84 10.85
N SER A 356 -6.70 -22.74 11.21
CA SER A 356 -5.25 -22.51 11.13
C SER A 356 -4.64 -22.89 9.78
N GLU A 357 -5.30 -23.76 9.03
CA GLU A 357 -4.87 -24.19 7.71
C GLU A 357 -6.07 -24.61 6.84
N SER A 358 -5.93 -24.50 5.53
CA SER A 358 -6.87 -25.07 4.56
C SER A 358 -6.20 -25.28 3.21
N SER A 359 -6.51 -26.41 2.56
CA SER A 359 -6.15 -26.64 1.15
C SER A 359 -7.19 -26.08 0.18
N ASN A 360 -8.39 -25.73 0.66
CA ASN A 360 -9.49 -25.23 -0.15
C ASN A 360 -9.81 -23.77 0.19
N PRO A 361 -10.27 -22.94 -0.77
CA PRO A 361 -10.62 -21.56 -0.50
C PRO A 361 -11.83 -21.48 0.43
N GLU A 362 -11.64 -20.86 1.57
CA GLU A 362 -12.67 -20.67 2.59
C GLU A 362 -13.26 -19.27 2.48
N ARG A 363 -14.57 -19.16 2.18
CA ARG A 363 -15.24 -17.86 2.12
C ARG A 363 -15.31 -17.20 3.50
N ILE A 364 -14.80 -15.98 3.62
CA ILE A 364 -14.99 -15.14 4.82
C ILE A 364 -16.42 -14.56 4.77
N PRO A 365 -17.24 -14.69 5.84
CA PRO A 365 -18.56 -14.09 5.90
C PRO A 365 -18.52 -12.58 5.58
N PRO A 366 -19.28 -12.09 4.58
CA PRO A 366 -19.28 -10.67 4.22
C PRO A 366 -19.67 -9.72 5.36
N THR A 367 -20.38 -10.23 6.37
CA THR A 367 -20.75 -9.50 7.59
C THR A 367 -19.54 -9.01 8.37
N LEU A 368 -18.39 -9.70 8.28
CA LEU A 368 -17.13 -9.28 8.90
C LEU A 368 -16.49 -8.08 8.20
N PHE A 369 -16.95 -7.73 7.00
CA PHE A 369 -16.55 -6.53 6.25
C PHE A 369 -17.61 -5.42 6.29
N GLY A 370 -18.57 -5.49 7.23
CA GLY A 370 -19.58 -4.45 7.43
C GLY A 370 -20.86 -4.62 6.60
N ARG A 371 -20.98 -5.69 5.79
CA ARG A 371 -22.22 -6.00 5.06
C ARG A 371 -23.30 -6.43 6.04
N SER A 372 -24.47 -5.81 5.97
CA SER A 372 -25.61 -6.11 6.87
C SER A 372 -26.92 -5.78 6.16
N GLU A 373 -28.07 -6.10 6.78
CA GLU A 373 -29.38 -5.71 6.25
C GLU A 373 -29.51 -4.18 6.07
N PHE A 374 -28.83 -3.40 6.92
CA PHE A 374 -28.78 -1.94 6.81
C PHE A 374 -27.79 -1.43 5.76
N ASN A 375 -26.81 -2.25 5.37
CA ASN A 375 -25.78 -1.93 4.40
C ASN A 375 -25.57 -3.10 3.42
N PRO A 376 -26.59 -3.45 2.61
CA PRO A 376 -26.57 -4.69 1.82
C PRO A 376 -25.61 -4.64 0.63
N SER A 377 -25.22 -3.43 0.21
CA SER A 377 -24.36 -3.19 -0.97
C SER A 377 -22.87 -3.17 -0.66
N VAL A 378 -22.46 -3.18 0.61
CA VAL A 378 -21.04 -3.11 0.99
C VAL A 378 -20.32 -4.33 0.43
N ALA A 379 -19.24 -4.07 -0.30
CA ALA A 379 -18.44 -5.08 -0.96
C ALA A 379 -16.95 -4.77 -0.79
N VAL A 380 -16.14 -5.82 -0.71
CA VAL A 380 -14.67 -5.66 -0.78
C VAL A 380 -14.30 -5.37 -2.22
N VAL A 381 -13.47 -4.34 -2.43
CA VAL A 381 -13.02 -3.91 -3.76
C VAL A 381 -11.51 -4.09 -3.96
N LYS A 382 -10.76 -4.24 -2.87
CA LYS A 382 -9.32 -4.55 -2.92
C LYS A 382 -8.92 -5.47 -1.78
N ILE A 383 -8.02 -6.40 -2.07
CA ILE A 383 -7.31 -7.21 -1.07
C ILE A 383 -5.78 -7.04 -1.21
N ARG A 384 -5.07 -7.19 -0.10
CA ARG A 384 -3.61 -7.17 -0.03
C ARG A 384 -3.15 -8.18 1.03
N CYS A 385 -1.95 -8.73 0.84
CA CYS A 385 -1.27 -9.56 1.82
C CYS A 385 0.06 -8.91 2.18
N GLY A 386 0.38 -8.88 3.47
CA GLY A 386 1.77 -8.79 3.93
C GLY A 386 2.34 -10.21 4.09
N LEU A 387 3.44 -10.34 4.83
CA LEU A 387 4.05 -11.66 5.02
C LEU A 387 3.13 -12.66 5.72
N SER A 388 2.42 -12.20 6.75
CA SER A 388 1.61 -13.05 7.65
C SER A 388 0.30 -12.37 8.09
N HIS A 389 -0.12 -11.34 7.37
CA HIS A 389 -1.37 -10.62 7.63
C HIS A 389 -2.05 -10.21 6.32
N PHE A 390 -3.33 -9.90 6.41
CA PHE A 390 -4.19 -9.53 5.30
C PHE A 390 -4.75 -8.13 5.51
N ALA A 391 -5.11 -7.49 4.41
CA ALA A 391 -5.88 -6.26 4.41
C ALA A 391 -6.94 -6.31 3.30
N ALA A 392 -8.10 -5.75 3.58
CA ALA A 392 -9.19 -5.57 2.63
C ALA A 392 -9.72 -4.13 2.71
N VAL A 393 -10.01 -3.55 1.56
CA VAL A 393 -10.63 -2.23 1.44
C VAL A 393 -12.01 -2.40 0.81
N THR A 394 -13.02 -1.82 1.44
CA THR A 394 -14.41 -1.84 0.92
C THR A 394 -14.66 -0.72 -0.08
N ASP A 395 -15.76 -0.81 -0.82
CA ASP A 395 -16.28 0.23 -1.71
C ASP A 395 -16.56 1.57 -0.98
N ARG A 396 -16.73 1.54 0.34
CA ARG A 396 -16.86 2.72 1.21
C ARG A 396 -15.54 3.33 1.67
N GLY A 397 -14.41 2.75 1.27
CA GLY A 397 -13.08 3.18 1.71
C GLY A 397 -12.76 2.83 3.16
N GLU A 398 -13.42 1.80 3.72
CA GLU A 398 -13.10 1.25 5.04
C GLU A 398 -12.01 0.19 4.91
N LEU A 399 -11.02 0.23 5.81
CA LEU A 399 -9.93 -0.74 5.87
C LEU A 399 -10.19 -1.79 6.95
N PHE A 400 -10.13 -3.06 6.57
CA PHE A 400 -10.16 -4.21 7.46
C PHE A 400 -8.83 -4.94 7.39
N VAL A 401 -8.32 -5.39 8.54
CA VAL A 401 -7.08 -6.16 8.64
C VAL A 401 -7.26 -7.37 9.55
N TRP A 402 -6.53 -8.44 9.27
CA TRP A 402 -6.48 -9.62 10.13
C TRP A 402 -5.18 -10.40 9.91
N GLY A 403 -4.92 -11.38 10.74
CA GLY A 403 -3.70 -12.19 10.70
C GLY A 403 -2.79 -11.97 11.90
N LYS A 404 -1.50 -12.26 11.71
CA LYS A 404 -0.46 -12.04 12.72
C LYS A 404 -0.19 -10.56 12.91
N ASN A 405 -0.20 -10.09 14.16
CA ASN A 405 0.05 -8.69 14.51
C ASN A 405 1.52 -8.43 14.85
N VAL A 406 2.41 -8.79 13.92
CA VAL A 406 3.86 -8.66 14.10
C VAL A 406 4.22 -7.20 14.32
N ARG A 407 4.71 -6.89 15.53
CA ARG A 407 5.19 -5.55 15.91
C ARG A 407 4.16 -4.42 15.68
N GLY A 408 2.86 -4.74 15.75
CA GLY A 408 1.79 -3.76 15.60
C GLY A 408 1.38 -3.44 14.16
N CYS A 409 1.78 -4.28 13.19
CA CYS A 409 1.50 -4.06 11.77
C CYS A 409 0.02 -3.95 11.42
N LEU A 410 -0.90 -4.45 12.26
CA LEU A 410 -2.34 -4.30 12.02
C LEU A 410 -2.85 -2.88 12.27
N GLY A 411 -2.16 -2.04 13.05
CA GLY A 411 -2.58 -0.64 13.25
C GLY A 411 -3.87 -0.47 14.06
N ILE A 412 -4.23 -1.47 14.87
CA ILE A 412 -5.51 -1.52 15.61
C ILE A 412 -5.41 -1.05 17.07
N GLY A 413 -4.28 -0.46 17.48
CA GLY A 413 -4.02 0.03 18.84
C GLY A 413 -3.66 -1.05 19.88
N LYS A 414 -3.96 -2.32 19.58
CA LYS A 414 -3.65 -3.51 20.40
C LYS A 414 -2.54 -4.35 19.76
N LYS A 415 -1.94 -5.24 20.57
CA LYS A 415 -0.82 -6.11 20.18
C LYS A 415 -1.26 -7.50 19.75
N ASP A 416 -2.49 -7.87 20.05
CA ASP A 416 -3.02 -9.21 19.80
C ASP A 416 -3.19 -9.47 18.32
N ASP A 417 -2.94 -10.72 17.93
CA ASP A 417 -3.32 -11.25 16.63
C ASP A 417 -4.84 -11.07 16.40
N GLN A 418 -5.26 -10.95 15.14
CA GLN A 418 -6.67 -10.84 14.79
C GLN A 418 -7.11 -12.03 13.96
N PHE A 419 -7.96 -12.86 14.54
CA PHE A 419 -8.51 -14.07 13.90
C PHE A 419 -9.71 -13.80 12.99
N PHE A 420 -10.20 -12.56 12.97
CA PHE A 420 -11.28 -12.09 12.12
C PHE A 420 -10.90 -10.71 11.54
N PRO A 421 -11.42 -10.34 10.36
CA PRO A 421 -11.33 -8.99 9.84
C PRO A 421 -11.71 -7.95 10.89
N TRP A 422 -10.78 -7.04 11.19
CA TRP A 422 -10.97 -5.97 12.16
C TRP A 422 -10.84 -4.62 11.46
N ARG A 423 -11.82 -3.74 11.68
CA ARG A 423 -11.80 -2.40 11.07
C ARG A 423 -10.72 -1.52 11.69
N VAL A 424 -9.84 -0.97 10.85
CA VAL A 424 -8.83 0.01 11.24
C VAL A 424 -9.43 1.40 11.20
N THR A 425 -9.23 2.20 12.26
CA THR A 425 -9.70 3.59 12.28
C THR A 425 -8.65 4.50 11.64
N VAL A 426 -8.93 4.94 10.41
CA VAL A 426 -8.09 5.85 9.63
C VAL A 426 -8.89 7.13 9.36
N PRO A 427 -8.34 8.35 9.55
CA PRO A 427 -9.10 9.59 9.37
C PRO A 427 -9.19 9.99 7.89
N GLY A 428 -9.98 9.24 7.12
CA GLY A 428 -10.26 9.44 5.70
C GLY A 428 -10.78 8.17 5.02
N GLN A 429 -11.01 8.24 3.70
CA GLN A 429 -11.34 7.09 2.87
C GLN A 429 -10.07 6.42 2.37
N VAL A 430 -9.85 5.16 2.73
CA VAL A 430 -8.70 4.39 2.28
C VAL A 430 -8.90 4.00 0.81
N VAL A 431 -7.92 4.35 -0.03
CA VAL A 431 -7.92 4.07 -1.47
C VAL A 431 -7.07 2.85 -1.80
N ASP A 432 -5.94 2.71 -1.12
CA ASP A 432 -5.04 1.56 -1.27
C ASP A 432 -4.21 1.36 -0.01
N VAL A 433 -3.65 0.17 0.13
CA VAL A 433 -2.72 -0.18 1.21
C VAL A 433 -1.55 -0.99 0.67
N ALA A 434 -0.39 -0.79 1.27
CA ALA A 434 0.79 -1.62 1.09
C ALA A 434 1.09 -2.33 2.41
N CYS A 435 1.29 -3.63 2.34
CA CYS A 435 1.52 -4.50 3.50
C CYS A 435 2.95 -5.03 3.46
N GLY A 436 3.71 -4.79 4.52
CA GLY A 436 5.07 -5.30 4.66
C GLY A 436 5.12 -6.61 5.47
N VAL A 437 6.27 -6.84 6.11
CA VAL A 437 6.42 -7.90 7.12
C VAL A 437 5.77 -7.45 8.43
N ASP A 438 6.11 -6.25 8.88
CA ASP A 438 5.81 -5.72 10.21
C ASP A 438 5.39 -4.24 10.22
N HIS A 439 5.13 -3.67 9.05
CA HIS A 439 4.58 -2.32 8.89
C HIS A 439 3.61 -2.23 7.71
N MET A 440 2.80 -1.17 7.69
CA MET A 440 1.86 -0.89 6.60
C MET A 440 1.85 0.60 6.26
N VAL A 441 1.45 0.86 5.01
CA VAL A 441 1.18 2.21 4.49
C VAL A 441 -0.21 2.22 3.88
N ALA A 442 -1.00 3.27 4.14
CA ALA A 442 -2.28 3.50 3.52
C ALA A 442 -2.30 4.82 2.74
N LEU A 443 -2.81 4.78 1.52
CA LEU A 443 -3.11 5.95 0.70
C LEU A 443 -4.58 6.32 0.94
N VAL A 444 -4.84 7.56 1.35
CA VAL A 444 -6.11 7.97 1.91
C VAL A 444 -6.58 9.27 1.27
N LYS A 445 -7.87 9.39 0.95
CA LYS A 445 -8.52 10.64 0.58
C LYS A 445 -9.20 11.26 1.80
N SER A 446 -9.08 12.57 2.00
CA SER A 446 -9.83 13.27 3.04
C SER A 446 -11.33 13.22 2.78
N LEU A 447 -12.13 13.21 3.87
CA LEU A 447 -13.59 13.26 3.80
C LEU A 447 -14.14 14.63 3.39
N LEU A 448 -13.32 15.68 3.56
CA LEU A 448 -13.61 17.08 3.26
C LEU A 448 -12.49 17.68 2.43
#